data_AF-A0A359AV32-F1
#
_entry.id   AF-A0A359AV32-F1
#
_cell.length_a   1.000
_cell.length_b   1.000
_cell.length_c   1.000
_cell.angle_alpha   90.00
_cell.angle_beta   90.00
_cell.angle_gamma   90.00
#
_symmetry.space_group_name_H-M   'P 1'
#
loop_
_entity.id
_entity.type
_entity.pdbx_description
1 polymer ?
#
loop_
_entity_poly.entity_id
_entity_poly.type
_entity_poly.pdbx_seq_one_letter_code
_entity_poly.pdbx_strand_id
1 'polypeptide(L)'
;SPDGDALGSSLALCQYLQRQGKKAEVMVPNSFPYFLKWMEGAEKILIYEHNSAAGRHHLEQADLIFSLDYNILKRVGDIGPVIAASPAQKVLIDHHPYPDTLFDVTVS
;
A
#
# COMPACT_ATOMS: atom_id res chain seq x y z
N SER A 1 4.91 -10.12 4.69
CA SER A 1 5.09 -10.60 3.31
C SER A 1 3.75 -10.53 2.61
N PRO A 2 3.62 -9.74 1.52
CA PRO A 2 2.39 -9.66 0.74
C PRO A 2 2.05 -10.99 0.08
N ASP A 3 0.78 -11.33 0.03
CA ASP A 3 0.24 -12.50 -0.67
C ASP A 3 -0.70 -12.08 -1.82
N GLY A 4 -1.53 -13.03 -2.28
CA GLY A 4 -2.43 -12.79 -3.40
C GLY A 4 -3.51 -11.74 -3.13
N ASP A 5 -4.00 -11.60 -1.90
CA ASP A 5 -5.03 -10.61 -1.57
C ASP A 5 -4.41 -9.22 -1.49
N ALA A 6 -3.31 -9.08 -0.74
CA ALA A 6 -2.55 -7.84 -0.64
C ALA A 6 -2.15 -7.28 -2.02
N LEU A 7 -1.61 -8.12 -2.91
CA LEU A 7 -1.22 -7.69 -4.26
C LEU A 7 -2.44 -7.48 -5.16
N GLY A 8 -3.42 -8.39 -5.13
CA GLY A 8 -4.59 -8.35 -6.00
C GLY A 8 -5.46 -7.13 -5.77
N SER A 9 -5.81 -6.88 -4.51
CA SER A 9 -6.59 -5.70 -4.11
C SER A 9 -5.85 -4.40 -4.44
N SER A 10 -4.56 -4.32 -4.12
CA SER A 10 -3.74 -3.13 -4.38
C SER A 10 -3.58 -2.83 -5.86
N LEU A 11 -3.26 -3.84 -6.68
CA LEU A 11 -3.12 -3.68 -8.13
C LEU A 11 -4.45 -3.30 -8.79
N ALA A 12 -5.55 -3.95 -8.40
CA ALA A 12 -6.88 -3.63 -8.93
C ALA A 12 -7.28 -2.19 -8.63
N LEU A 13 -7.12 -1.72 -7.39
CA LEU A 13 -7.42 -0.34 -7.02
C LEU A 13 -6.51 0.65 -7.75
N CYS A 14 -5.20 0.37 -7.81
CA CYS A 14 -4.23 1.21 -8.50
C CYS A 14 -4.60 1.39 -9.98
N GLN A 15 -4.88 0.30 -10.70
CA GLN A 15 -5.28 0.35 -12.10
C GLN A 15 -6.61 1.09 -12.30
N TYR A 16 -7.57 0.90 -11.39
CA TYR A 16 -8.82 1.65 -11.42
C TYR A 16 -8.57 3.17 -11.31
N LEU A 17 -7.79 3.60 -10.31
CA LEU A 17 -7.44 5.01 -10.11
C LEU A 17 -6.69 5.59 -11.32
N GLN A 18 -5.78 4.83 -11.92
CA GLN A 18 -5.08 5.22 -13.14
C GLN A 18 -6.04 5.42 -14.32
N ARG A 19 -7.03 4.53 -14.49
CA ARG A 19 -8.09 4.68 -15.50
C ARG A 19 -8.99 5.90 -15.25
N GLN A 20 -9.07 6.38 -14.00
CA GLN A 20 -9.71 7.64 -13.64
C GLN A 20 -8.79 8.87 -13.79
N GLY A 21 -7.62 8.72 -14.42
CA GLY A 21 -6.69 9.82 -14.67
C GLY A 21 -5.87 10.26 -13.45
N LYS A 22 -5.79 9.44 -12.39
CA LYS A 22 -4.97 9.71 -11.21
C LYS A 22 -3.56 9.12 -11.37
N LYS A 23 -2.57 9.76 -10.75
CA LYS A 23 -1.24 9.18 -10.56
C LYS A 23 -1.28 8.28 -9.33
N ALA A 24 -1.29 6.97 -9.54
CA ALA A 24 -1.31 5.97 -8.46
C ALA A 24 -0.19 4.95 -8.66
N GLU A 25 0.41 4.52 -7.55
CA GLU A 25 1.51 3.57 -7.47
C GLU A 25 1.25 2.59 -6.33
N VAL A 26 1.75 1.36 -6.43
CA VAL A 26 1.65 0.35 -5.36
C VAL A 26 3.01 0.21 -4.69
N MET A 27 3.00 0.20 -3.36
CA MET A 27 4.19 -0.02 -2.55
C MET A 27 3.95 -1.12 -1.53
N VAL A 28 4.93 -2.00 -1.37
CA VAL A 28 4.91 -3.10 -0.40
C VAL A 28 6.16 -3.08 0.48
N PRO A 29 6.10 -3.56 1.73
CA PRO A 29 7.24 -3.49 2.66
C PRO A 29 8.42 -4.35 2.20
N ASN A 30 8.14 -5.50 1.61
CA ASN A 30 9.14 -6.49 1.24
C ASN A 30 8.74 -7.30 0.02
N SER A 31 9.72 -8.06 -0.47
CA SER A 31 9.58 -8.99 -1.58
C SER A 31 8.43 -9.98 -1.35
N PHE A 32 7.72 -10.28 -2.43
CA PHE A 32 6.59 -11.20 -2.45
C PHE A 32 6.90 -12.43 -3.31
N PRO A 33 6.15 -13.54 -3.14
CA PRO A 33 6.44 -14.80 -3.82
C PRO A 33 6.54 -14.69 -5.35
N TYR A 34 7.49 -15.41 -5.95
CA TYR A 34 7.73 -15.39 -7.40
C TYR A 34 6.50 -15.77 -8.21
N PHE A 35 5.68 -16.70 -7.71
CA PHE A 35 4.46 -17.14 -8.38
C PHE A 35 3.36 -16.07 -8.48
N LEU A 36 3.54 -14.89 -7.87
CA LEU A 36 2.62 -13.75 -8.01
C LEU A 36 3.14 -12.71 -9.03
N LYS A 37 4.35 -12.87 -9.56
CA LYS A 37 4.95 -11.91 -10.51
C LYS A 37 4.27 -11.89 -11.89
N TRP A 38 3.36 -12.83 -12.19
CA TRP A 38 2.59 -12.82 -13.43
C TRP A 38 1.45 -11.80 -13.42
N MET A 39 1.07 -11.28 -12.25
CA MET A 39 -0.03 -10.32 -12.13
C MET A 39 0.30 -9.03 -12.88
N GLU A 40 -0.65 -8.54 -13.67
CA GLU A 40 -0.46 -7.32 -14.45
C GLU A 40 -0.13 -6.12 -13.54
N GLY A 41 1.03 -5.50 -13.77
CA GLY A 41 1.52 -4.37 -12.97
C GLY A 41 2.40 -4.77 -11.77
N ALA A 42 2.57 -6.07 -11.48
CA ALA A 42 3.46 -6.52 -10.42
C ALA A 42 4.92 -6.08 -10.63
N GLU A 43 5.34 -5.92 -11.89
CA GLU A 43 6.67 -5.43 -12.26
C GLU A 43 6.91 -3.95 -11.90
N LYS A 44 5.84 -3.18 -11.66
CA LYS A 44 5.89 -1.76 -11.30
C LYS A 44 5.76 -1.53 -9.78
N ILE A 45 5.56 -2.58 -9.00
CA ILE A 45 5.41 -2.46 -7.55
C ILE A 45 6.73 -1.98 -6.93
N LEU A 46 6.64 -0.91 -6.14
CA LEU A 46 7.74 -0.39 -5.36
C LEU A 46 7.93 -1.28 -4.12
N ILE A 47 9.09 -1.93 -4.02
CA ILE A 47 9.45 -2.75 -2.86
C ILE A 47 10.30 -1.87 -1.93
N TYR A 48 9.76 -1.50 -0.77
CA TYR A 48 10.38 -0.50 0.10
C TYR A 48 11.73 -0.95 0.67
N GLU A 49 11.88 -2.21 1.06
CA GLU A 49 13.17 -2.73 1.55
C GLU A 49 14.32 -2.62 0.53
N HIS A 50 14.01 -2.56 -0.78
CA HIS A 50 15.03 -2.41 -1.83
C HIS A 50 15.52 -0.97 -1.96
N ASN A 51 14.67 0.02 -1.70
CA ASN A 51 15.02 1.44 -1.78
C ASN A 51 14.10 2.30 -0.89
N SER A 52 14.36 2.27 0.41
CA SER A 52 13.55 2.96 1.41
C SER A 52 13.59 4.48 1.26
N ALA A 53 14.70 5.04 0.78
CA ALA A 53 14.83 6.48 0.52
C ALA A 53 13.86 6.94 -0.58
N ALA A 54 13.80 6.21 -1.70
CA ALA A 54 12.82 6.48 -2.75
C ALA A 54 11.40 6.25 -2.22
N GLY A 55 11.15 5.14 -1.53
CA GLY A 55 9.83 4.84 -0.98
C GLY A 55 9.31 5.94 -0.05
N ARG A 56 10.16 6.48 0.83
CA ARG A 56 9.82 7.63 1.68
C ARG A 56 9.45 8.85 0.83
N HIS A 57 10.22 9.17 -0.20
CA HIS A 57 9.94 10.29 -1.10
C HIS A 57 8.55 10.17 -1.77
N HIS A 58 8.19 8.98 -2.26
CA HIS A 58 6.85 8.76 -2.84
C HIS A 58 5.73 8.96 -1.80
N LEU A 59 5.91 8.47 -0.57
CA LEU A 59 4.91 8.59 0.50
C LEU A 59 4.76 10.02 1.04
N GLU A 60 5.83 10.81 1.04
CA GLU A 60 5.82 12.23 1.41
C GLU A 60 5.10 13.10 0.37
N GLN A 61 5.10 12.69 -0.89
CA GLN A 61 4.43 13.39 -1.99
C GLN A 61 3.00 12.93 -2.25
N ALA A 62 2.54 11.88 -1.57
CA ALA A 62 1.20 11.36 -1.78
C ALA A 62 0.15 12.33 -1.20
N ASP A 63 -0.88 12.66 -1.98
CA ASP A 63 -2.05 13.40 -1.47
C ASP A 63 -2.99 12.49 -0.65
N LEU A 64 -2.98 11.20 -0.96
CA LEU A 64 -3.86 10.16 -0.39
C LEU A 64 -3.11 8.83 -0.32
N ILE A 65 -3.22 8.13 0.81
CA ILE A 65 -2.62 6.80 1.03
C ILE A 65 -3.75 5.81 1.28
N PHE A 66 -3.79 4.75 0.47
CA PHE A 66 -4.64 3.60 0.74
C PHE A 66 -3.83 2.50 1.46
N SER A 67 -4.37 2.00 2.56
CA SER A 67 -3.88 0.86 3.32
C SER A 67 -4.82 -0.31 3.06
N LEU A 68 -4.37 -1.29 2.26
CA LEU A 68 -5.17 -2.44 1.86
C LEU A 68 -4.64 -3.73 2.50
N ASP A 69 -5.56 -4.59 2.95
CA ASP A 69 -5.28 -5.94 3.44
C ASP A 69 -4.40 -6.00 4.72
N TYR A 70 -4.39 -4.92 5.50
CA TYR A 70 -3.87 -4.90 6.86
C TYR A 70 -4.56 -3.88 7.74
N ASN A 71 -4.86 -4.28 8.97
CA ASN A 71 -5.60 -3.48 9.96
C ASN A 71 -4.72 -2.56 10.83
N ILE A 72 -3.41 -2.85 10.96
CA ILE A 72 -2.49 -2.11 11.83
C ILE A 72 -1.14 -1.86 11.15
N LEU A 73 -0.53 -0.69 11.38
CA LEU A 73 0.72 -0.29 10.72
C LEU A 73 1.91 -1.21 11.02
N LYS A 74 1.90 -1.91 12.16
CA LYS A 74 2.95 -2.88 12.49
C LYS A 74 3.09 -3.98 11.42
N ARG A 75 2.02 -4.29 10.67
CA ARG A 75 2.03 -5.30 9.60
C ARG A 75 2.82 -4.88 8.36
N VAL A 76 3.05 -3.59 8.17
CA VAL A 76 3.84 -3.05 7.04
C VAL A 76 5.26 -2.65 7.44
N GLY A 77 5.75 -3.11 8.59
CA GLY A 77 7.14 -2.96 9.01
C GLY A 77 7.64 -1.52 8.96
N ASP A 78 8.80 -1.31 8.33
CA ASP A 78 9.49 -0.01 8.27
C ASP A 78 8.74 1.06 7.48
N ILE A 79 7.74 0.68 6.66
CA ILE A 79 6.85 1.65 6.00
C ILE A 79 5.90 2.29 7.03
N GLY A 80 5.48 1.54 8.06
CA GLY A 80 4.45 1.96 9.02
C GLY A 80 4.69 3.36 9.61
N PRO A 81 5.86 3.63 10.21
CA PRO A 81 6.18 4.95 10.75
C PRO A 81 6.14 6.07 9.71
N VAL A 82 6.46 5.79 8.44
CA VAL A 82 6.41 6.78 7.35
C VAL A 82 4.95 7.10 6.97
N ILE A 83 4.09 6.08 6.89
CA ILE A 83 2.65 6.28 6.67
C ILE A 83 2.06 7.09 7.82
N ALA A 84 2.39 6.75 9.08
CA ALA A 84 1.89 7.47 10.25
C ALA A 84 2.29 8.96 10.25
N ALA A 85 3.52 9.27 9.84
CA ALA A 85 4.02 10.63 9.80
C ALA A 85 3.54 11.44 8.58
N SER A 86 3.01 10.79 7.54
CA SER A 86 2.58 11.47 6.32
C SER A 86 1.36 12.38 6.60
N PRO A 87 1.34 13.62 6.08
CA PRO A 87 0.19 14.51 6.19
C PRO A 87 -0.97 14.09 5.26
N ALA A 88 -0.75 13.14 4.35
CA ALA A 88 -1.77 12.63 3.44
C ALA A 88 -2.97 12.07 4.20
N GLN A 89 -4.15 12.16 3.59
CA GLN A 89 -5.32 11.42 4.08
C GLN A 89 -5.06 9.91 3.97
N LYS A 90 -5.53 9.13 4.94
CA LYS A 90 -5.28 7.69 5.06
C LYS A 90 -6.59 6.94 5.03
N VAL A 91 -6.74 6.06 4.06
CA VAL A 91 -7.94 5.23 3.88
C VAL A 91 -7.58 3.78 4.12
N LEU A 92 -8.24 3.14 5.08
CA LEU A 92 -8.16 1.71 5.32
C LEU A 92 -9.27 0.98 4.57
N ILE A 93 -8.89 -0.05 3.81
CA ILE A 93 -9.81 -1.03 3.22
C ILE A 93 -9.28 -2.41 3.59
N ASP A 94 -9.87 -3.07 4.57
CA ASP A 94 -9.30 -4.28 5.13
C ASP A 94 -10.36 -5.19 5.76
N HIS A 95 -10.23 -6.51 5.61
CA HIS A 95 -11.21 -7.48 6.12
C HIS A 95 -10.81 -8.09 7.49
N HIS A 96 -9.65 -7.72 8.04
CA HIS A 96 -9.20 -8.26 9.32
C HIS A 96 -9.91 -7.58 10.50
N PRO A 97 -10.16 -8.28 11.60
CA PRO A 97 -10.81 -7.68 12.76
C PRO A 97 -9.87 -6.67 13.46
N TYR A 98 -10.45 -5.73 14.19
CA TYR A 98 -9.73 -4.76 15.05
C TYR A 98 -8.82 -3.78 14.27
N PRO A 99 -9.39 -2.88 13.44
CA PRO A 99 -8.64 -1.83 12.77
C PRO A 99 -8.04 -0.81 13.74
N ASP A 100 -6.88 -0.28 13.39
CA ASP A 100 -6.27 0.87 14.07
C ASP A 100 -7.12 2.12 13.90
N THR A 101 -7.00 3.08 14.82
CA THR A 101 -7.77 4.35 14.80
C THR A 101 -7.05 5.47 14.05
N LEU A 102 -5.90 5.19 13.45
CA LEU A 102 -5.07 6.17 12.76
C LEU A 102 -5.65 6.62 11.39
N PHE A 103 -6.55 5.82 10.81
CA PHE A 103 -7.07 6.06 9.46
C PHE A 103 -8.23 7.06 9.47
N ASP A 104 -8.24 7.97 8.49
CA ASP A 104 -9.28 9.00 8.35
C ASP A 104 -10.61 8.41 7.85
N VAL A 105 -10.53 7.36 7.03
CA VAL A 105 -11.69 6.58 6.55
C VAL A 105 -11.38 5.10 6.69
N THR A 106 -12.33 4.34 7.23
CA THR A 106 -12.20 2.89 7.41
C THR A 106 -13.38 2.17 6.75
N VAL A 107 -13.06 1.23 5.87
CA VAL A 107 -13.99 0.24 5.32
C VAL A 107 -13.45 -1.13 5.76
N SER A 108 -14.04 -1.69 6.82
CA SER A 108 -13.56 -2.91 7.47
C SER A 108 -14.67 -3.76 8.04
#